data_AF-A0A377ISM5-F1
#
_entry.id   AF-A0A377ISM5-F1
#
_cell.length_a   1.000
_cell.length_b   1.000
_cell.length_c   1.000
_cell.angle_alpha   90.00
_cell.angle_beta   90.00
_cell.angle_gamma   90.00
#
_symmetry.space_group_name_H-M   'P 1'
#
loop_
_entity.id
_entity.type
_entity.pdbx_description
1 polymer ?
#
loop_
_entity_poly.entity_id
_entity_poly.type
_entity_poly.pdbx_seq_one_letter_code
_entity_poly.pdbx_strand_id
1 'polypeptide(L)'
;MHGFFFRKSSNDTQENPKDAQKSTKFQEKYTKPTENTELTEKNQKLTADKENLTNQLNALQKQVKELEQSQQVLENEKTELTEKNKNLTTEKERIERENKTLTTEKDKLERENKTLTTALSTAKSQAEQTSQKLNELERRHAPYQKLEKLYEVFLEVKDRLNFGFAEKTHSTMDLIVSVLSDSKYYLESLYNKASQELSDKRSDKGEKLAELFDLLFEYIKDSKFERLKEPSAYDHSCKTLYPEQNTSQKMRRVVLRGYMYDKKIACYTIVDMGS
;
A
#
# COMPACT_ATOMS: atom_id res chain seq x y z
N MET A 1 -61.06 -72.56 -97.50
CA MET A 1 -59.94 -73.10 -98.30
C MET A 1 -59.28 -74.18 -97.44
N HIS A 2 -59.68 -75.46 -97.47
CA HIS A 2 -59.46 -76.53 -98.46
C HIS A 2 -57.98 -76.93 -98.72
N GLY A 3 -57.69 -78.21 -98.46
CA GLY A 3 -56.47 -78.98 -98.77
C GLY A 3 -56.09 -79.87 -97.57
N PHE A 4 -56.47 -81.15 -97.36
CA PHE A 4 -56.64 -82.38 -98.19
C PHE A 4 -55.33 -82.96 -98.75
N PHE A 5 -54.81 -84.08 -98.18
CA PHE A 5 -54.77 -85.44 -98.80
C PHE A 5 -53.89 -86.48 -98.03
N PHE A 6 -54.27 -87.76 -98.20
CA PHE A 6 -53.94 -89.01 -97.48
C PHE A 6 -52.76 -89.85 -98.02
N ARG A 7 -52.17 -90.75 -97.19
CA ARG A 7 -51.88 -92.23 -97.42
C ARG A 7 -51.10 -92.85 -96.24
N LYS A 8 -51.62 -93.82 -95.43
CA LYS A 8 -51.63 -95.33 -95.51
C LYS A 8 -50.24 -95.99 -95.66
N SER A 9 -49.83 -97.09 -95.01
CA SER A 9 -50.50 -98.34 -94.51
C SER A 9 -49.62 -99.15 -93.52
N SER A 10 -50.19 -99.82 -92.51
CA SER A 10 -50.38 -101.30 -92.32
C SER A 10 -49.14 -102.21 -92.26
N ASN A 11 -48.87 -102.85 -91.10
CA ASN A 11 -49.13 -104.29 -90.90
C ASN A 11 -48.75 -104.79 -89.49
N ASP A 12 -49.66 -105.56 -88.89
CA ASP A 12 -49.48 -106.48 -87.76
C ASP A 12 -48.58 -107.67 -88.12
N THR A 13 -47.92 -108.28 -87.13
CA THR A 13 -47.91 -109.75 -86.95
C THR A 13 -47.54 -110.09 -85.50
N GLN A 14 -48.40 -110.92 -84.93
CA GLN A 14 -48.42 -111.51 -83.60
C GLN A 14 -47.81 -112.92 -83.70
N GLU A 15 -46.95 -113.35 -82.76
CA GLU A 15 -46.86 -114.75 -82.30
C GLU A 15 -45.83 -114.91 -81.16
N ASN A 16 -46.21 -115.70 -80.15
CA ASN A 16 -45.46 -116.18 -78.99
C ASN A 16 -45.43 -117.72 -79.10
N PRO A 17 -44.44 -118.48 -78.59
CA PRO A 17 -44.64 -119.13 -77.28
C PRO A 17 -43.37 -119.42 -76.43
N LYS A 18 -43.51 -119.12 -75.12
CA LYS A 18 -43.29 -119.94 -73.90
C LYS A 18 -41.95 -120.65 -73.56
N ASP A 19 -41.52 -120.32 -72.34
CA ASP A 19 -40.98 -121.11 -71.21
C ASP A 19 -39.50 -121.56 -71.15
N ALA A 20 -38.76 -120.97 -70.18
CA ALA A 20 -37.92 -121.70 -69.21
C ALA A 20 -37.47 -120.81 -68.01
N GLN A 21 -38.15 -120.98 -66.88
CA GLN A 21 -37.68 -121.00 -65.48
C GLN A 21 -36.44 -120.20 -64.97
N LYS A 22 -36.76 -119.38 -63.94
CA LYS A 22 -36.20 -119.31 -62.56
C LYS A 22 -34.90 -118.54 -62.23
N SER A 23 -35.07 -117.74 -61.15
CA SER A 23 -34.09 -117.13 -60.22
C SER A 23 -33.36 -115.90 -60.77
N THR A 24 -33.39 -114.70 -60.18
CA THR A 24 -33.36 -114.32 -58.76
C THR A 24 -34.01 -112.93 -58.54
N LYS A 25 -35.19 -112.91 -57.89
CA LYS A 25 -35.82 -111.73 -57.29
C LYS A 25 -35.58 -111.78 -55.78
N PHE A 26 -34.36 -111.57 -55.25
CA PHE A 26 -34.19 -111.63 -53.78
C PHE A 26 -33.05 -110.81 -53.14
N GLN A 27 -32.47 -109.81 -53.82
CA GLN A 27 -31.51 -108.91 -53.14
C GLN A 27 -31.78 -107.40 -53.26
N GLU A 28 -32.58 -106.91 -54.21
CA GLU A 28 -32.85 -105.46 -54.29
C GLU A 28 -33.81 -104.90 -53.22
N LYS A 29 -34.53 -105.76 -52.49
CA LYS A 29 -35.54 -105.33 -51.50
C LYS A 29 -34.99 -105.22 -50.07
N TYR A 30 -33.80 -105.77 -49.80
CA TYR A 30 -33.21 -105.84 -48.45
C TYR A 30 -31.94 -104.99 -48.26
N THR A 31 -31.34 -104.44 -49.32
CA THR A 31 -30.23 -103.45 -49.25
C THR A 31 -30.73 -101.99 -49.17
N LYS A 32 -31.81 -101.65 -49.87
CA LYS A 32 -32.42 -100.31 -49.87
C LYS A 32 -32.91 -99.80 -48.50
N PRO A 33 -33.48 -100.63 -47.61
CA PRO A 33 -33.94 -100.16 -46.29
C PRO A 33 -32.78 -99.71 -45.40
N THR A 34 -31.65 -100.44 -45.43
CA THR A 34 -30.46 -100.22 -44.60
C THR A 34 -29.71 -98.96 -45.00
N GLU A 35 -29.50 -98.75 -46.30
CA GLU A 35 -28.91 -97.51 -46.84
C GLU A 35 -29.80 -96.28 -46.58
N ASN A 36 -31.13 -96.43 -46.65
CA ASN A 36 -32.05 -95.34 -46.32
C ASN A 36 -32.01 -94.96 -44.84
N THR A 37 -31.88 -95.93 -43.92
CA THR A 37 -31.72 -95.65 -42.48
C THR A 37 -30.41 -94.92 -42.17
N GLU A 38 -29.29 -95.36 -42.75
CA GLU A 38 -27.98 -94.69 -42.59
C GLU A 38 -27.99 -93.27 -43.16
N LEU A 39 -28.65 -93.07 -44.31
CA LEU A 39 -28.82 -91.74 -44.90
C LEU A 39 -29.70 -90.82 -44.05
N THR A 40 -30.78 -91.34 -43.43
CA THR A 40 -31.61 -90.54 -42.52
C THR A 40 -30.89 -90.13 -41.24
N GLU A 41 -30.10 -91.03 -40.65
CA GLU A 41 -29.27 -90.71 -39.47
C GLU A 41 -28.20 -89.66 -39.80
N LYS A 42 -27.53 -89.81 -40.94
CA LYS A 42 -26.54 -88.84 -41.43
C LYS A 42 -27.17 -87.47 -41.71
N ASN A 43 -28.37 -87.43 -42.27
CA ASN A 43 -29.12 -86.19 -42.47
C ASN A 43 -29.54 -85.52 -41.16
N GLN A 44 -29.97 -86.29 -40.14
CA GLN A 44 -30.26 -85.74 -38.81
C GLN A 44 -28.99 -85.15 -38.17
N LYS A 45 -27.86 -85.86 -38.25
CA LYS A 45 -26.58 -85.36 -37.74
C LYS A 45 -26.12 -84.09 -38.46
N LEU A 46 -26.21 -84.05 -39.78
CA LEU A 46 -25.91 -82.86 -40.58
C LEU A 46 -26.84 -81.67 -40.25
N THR A 47 -28.10 -81.95 -39.94
CA THR A 47 -29.06 -80.90 -39.53
C THR A 47 -28.70 -80.33 -38.17
N ALA A 48 -28.33 -81.17 -37.21
CA ALA A 48 -27.87 -80.74 -35.88
C ALA A 48 -26.56 -79.95 -35.95
N ASP A 49 -25.60 -80.41 -36.76
CA ASP A 49 -24.34 -79.69 -37.00
C ASP A 49 -24.60 -78.32 -37.66
N LYS A 50 -25.54 -78.26 -38.61
CA LYS A 50 -25.94 -77.00 -39.25
C LYS A 50 -26.58 -76.02 -38.26
N GLU A 51 -27.45 -76.48 -37.36
CA GLU A 51 -28.01 -75.63 -36.30
C GLU A 51 -26.93 -75.12 -35.34
N ASN A 52 -26.00 -75.99 -34.92
CA ASN A 52 -24.90 -75.61 -34.03
C ASN A 52 -23.99 -74.55 -34.70
N LEU A 53 -23.61 -74.77 -35.95
CA LEU A 53 -22.84 -73.79 -36.73
C LEU A 53 -23.59 -72.46 -36.89
N THR A 54 -24.90 -72.50 -37.10
CA THR A 54 -25.73 -71.30 -37.19
C THR A 54 -25.75 -70.52 -35.88
N ASN A 55 -25.85 -71.22 -34.73
CA ASN A 55 -25.79 -70.59 -33.41
C ASN A 55 -24.42 -69.99 -33.12
N GLN A 56 -23.33 -70.67 -33.47
CA GLN A 56 -21.97 -70.14 -33.35
C GLN A 56 -21.77 -68.90 -34.22
N LEU A 57 -22.27 -68.91 -35.46
CA LEU A 57 -22.19 -67.77 -36.37
C LEU A 57 -22.93 -66.55 -35.81
N ASN A 58 -24.12 -66.73 -35.24
CA ASN A 58 -24.88 -65.67 -34.58
C ASN A 58 -24.13 -65.10 -33.36
N ALA A 59 -23.50 -65.98 -32.55
CA ALA A 59 -22.71 -65.57 -31.39
C ALA A 59 -21.47 -64.76 -31.79
N LEU A 60 -20.73 -65.22 -32.81
CA LEU A 60 -19.57 -64.51 -33.36
C LEU A 60 -19.97 -63.16 -33.97
N GLN A 61 -21.09 -63.09 -34.70
CA GLN A 61 -21.61 -61.82 -35.22
C GLN A 61 -21.95 -60.83 -34.11
N LYS A 62 -22.47 -61.29 -32.97
CA LYS A 62 -22.74 -60.42 -31.82
C LYS A 62 -21.43 -59.91 -31.20
N GLN A 63 -20.45 -60.78 -31.00
CA GLN A 63 -19.13 -60.40 -30.47
C GLN A 63 -18.41 -59.39 -31.38
N VAL A 64 -18.46 -59.57 -32.70
CA VAL A 64 -17.87 -58.62 -33.65
C VAL A 64 -18.50 -57.23 -33.50
N LYS A 65 -19.83 -57.13 -33.39
CA LYS A 65 -20.52 -55.84 -33.18
C LYS A 65 -20.14 -55.17 -31.86
N GLU A 66 -20.00 -55.94 -30.77
CA GLU A 66 -19.57 -55.42 -29.47
C GLU A 66 -18.12 -54.90 -29.53
N LEU A 67 -17.24 -55.62 -30.24
CA LEU A 67 -15.86 -55.19 -30.47
C LEU A 67 -15.76 -53.93 -31.34
N GLU A 68 -16.54 -53.82 -32.42
CA GLU A 68 -16.63 -52.62 -33.25
C GLU A 68 -17.08 -51.40 -32.43
N GLN A 69 -18.09 -51.56 -31.57
CA GLN A 69 -18.54 -50.50 -30.67
C GLN A 69 -17.46 -50.11 -29.66
N SER A 70 -16.80 -51.08 -29.04
CA SER A 70 -15.70 -50.82 -28.10
C SER A 70 -14.52 -50.10 -28.78
N GLN A 71 -14.20 -50.48 -30.02
CA GLN A 71 -13.14 -49.84 -30.80
C GLN A 71 -13.47 -48.38 -31.12
N GLN A 72 -14.72 -48.08 -31.48
CA GLN A 72 -15.18 -46.70 -31.72
C GLN A 72 -15.10 -45.84 -30.44
N VAL A 73 -15.50 -46.39 -29.29
CA VAL A 73 -15.39 -45.68 -27.99
C VAL A 73 -13.94 -45.37 -27.66
N LEU A 74 -13.04 -46.33 -27.84
CA LEU A 74 -11.61 -46.15 -27.59
C LEU A 74 -10.97 -45.12 -28.52
N GLU A 75 -11.36 -45.07 -29.80
CA GLU A 75 -10.91 -44.01 -30.71
C GLU A 75 -11.37 -42.63 -30.24
N ASN A 76 -12.63 -42.49 -29.85
CA ASN A 76 -13.17 -41.23 -29.35
C ASN A 76 -12.43 -40.78 -28.08
N GLU A 77 -12.26 -41.66 -27.10
CA GLU A 77 -11.50 -41.37 -25.87
C GLU A 77 -10.05 -40.96 -26.17
N LYS A 78 -9.40 -41.64 -27.12
CA LYS A 78 -8.04 -41.30 -27.54
C LYS A 78 -7.96 -39.90 -28.15
N THR A 79 -8.95 -39.48 -28.94
CA THR A 79 -8.99 -38.13 -29.50
C THR A 79 -9.19 -37.07 -28.42
N GLU A 80 -10.10 -37.29 -27.47
CA GLU A 80 -10.33 -36.38 -26.35
C GLU A 80 -9.10 -36.23 -25.46
N LEU A 81 -8.42 -37.34 -25.15
CA LEU A 81 -7.18 -37.32 -24.35
C LEU A 81 -6.06 -36.59 -25.09
N THR A 82 -5.95 -36.76 -26.40
CA THR A 82 -4.96 -36.05 -27.22
C THR A 82 -5.20 -34.55 -27.18
N GLU A 83 -6.46 -34.11 -27.26
CA GLU A 83 -6.81 -32.70 -27.20
C GLU A 83 -6.58 -32.10 -25.81
N LYS A 84 -6.99 -32.81 -24.75
CA LYS A 84 -6.70 -32.41 -23.36
C LYS A 84 -5.20 -32.26 -23.12
N ASN A 85 -4.38 -33.17 -23.65
CA ASN A 85 -2.92 -33.10 -23.52
C ASN A 85 -2.31 -31.88 -24.23
N LYS A 86 -2.80 -31.52 -25.42
CA LYS A 86 -2.37 -30.29 -26.11
C LYS A 86 -2.69 -29.06 -25.27
N ASN A 87 -3.92 -28.96 -24.79
CA ASN A 87 -4.37 -27.83 -23.96
C ASN A 87 -3.54 -27.69 -22.68
N LEU A 88 -3.29 -28.80 -21.96
CA LEU A 88 -2.44 -28.81 -20.78
C LEU A 88 -1.00 -28.38 -21.09
N THR A 89 -0.47 -28.76 -22.25
CA THR A 89 0.89 -28.35 -22.67
C THR A 89 0.94 -26.84 -22.92
N THR A 90 -0.05 -26.28 -23.62
CA THR A 90 -0.12 -24.83 -23.86
C THR A 90 -0.27 -24.01 -22.58
N GLU A 91 -1.07 -24.51 -21.63
CA GLU A 91 -1.28 -23.83 -20.35
C GLU A 91 -0.03 -23.89 -19.48
N LYS A 92 0.70 -25.02 -19.49
CA LYS A 92 1.99 -25.14 -18.82
C LYS A 92 3.00 -24.12 -19.33
N GLU A 93 3.11 -23.97 -20.65
CA GLU A 93 4.00 -22.96 -21.27
C GLU A 93 3.59 -21.52 -20.94
N ARG A 94 2.29 -21.25 -20.81
CA ARG A 94 1.77 -19.94 -20.37
C ARG A 94 2.19 -19.65 -18.93
N ILE A 95 1.98 -20.60 -18.02
CA ILE A 95 2.33 -20.48 -16.60
C ILE A 95 3.84 -20.32 -16.42
N GLU A 96 4.67 -21.06 -17.18
CA GLU A 96 6.13 -20.90 -17.13
C GLU A 96 6.60 -19.51 -17.55
N ARG A 97 5.96 -18.90 -18.57
CA ARG A 97 6.25 -17.51 -18.99
C ARG A 97 5.84 -16.49 -17.94
N GLU A 98 4.66 -16.68 -17.35
CA GLU A 98 4.14 -15.80 -16.31
C GLU A 98 5.04 -15.84 -15.05
N ASN A 99 5.46 -17.04 -14.62
CA ASN A 99 6.38 -17.21 -13.50
C ASN A 99 7.74 -16.53 -13.75
N LYS A 100 8.29 -16.62 -14.97
CA LYS A 100 9.54 -15.91 -15.32
C LYS A 100 9.37 -14.40 -15.20
N THR A 101 8.25 -13.87 -15.70
CA THR A 101 7.93 -12.44 -15.63
C THR A 101 7.81 -11.97 -14.18
N LEU A 102 7.03 -12.68 -13.36
CA LEU A 102 6.85 -12.38 -11.94
C LEU A 102 8.17 -12.42 -11.17
N THR A 103 9.07 -13.35 -11.50
CA THR A 103 10.41 -13.42 -10.88
C THR A 103 11.23 -12.18 -11.21
N THR A 104 11.24 -11.74 -12.48
CA THR A 104 11.98 -10.53 -12.88
C THR A 104 11.42 -9.25 -12.24
N GLU A 105 10.09 -9.16 -12.09
CA GLU A 105 9.44 -8.02 -11.44
C GLU A 105 9.74 -8.00 -9.94
N LYS A 106 9.72 -9.15 -9.28
CA LYS A 106 10.13 -9.30 -7.87
C LYS A 106 11.57 -8.81 -7.65
N ASP A 107 12.51 -9.22 -8.50
CA ASP A 107 13.91 -8.80 -8.39
C ASP A 107 14.10 -7.29 -8.63
N LYS A 108 13.27 -6.69 -9.49
CA LYS A 108 13.25 -5.24 -9.71
C LYS A 108 12.73 -4.51 -8.46
N LEU A 109 11.61 -4.95 -7.91
CA LEU A 109 11.02 -4.37 -6.71
C LEU A 109 11.95 -4.51 -5.49
N GLU A 110 12.71 -5.61 -5.38
CA GLU A 110 13.68 -5.76 -4.31
C GLU A 110 14.85 -4.75 -4.43
N ARG A 111 15.34 -4.50 -5.64
CA ARG A 111 16.37 -3.47 -5.90
C ARG A 111 15.86 -2.05 -5.62
N GLU A 112 14.63 -1.75 -6.02
CA GLU A 112 13.99 -0.46 -5.73
C GLU A 112 13.82 -0.25 -4.23
N ASN A 113 13.35 -1.28 -3.50
CA ASN A 113 13.22 -1.21 -2.03
C ASN A 113 14.56 -0.97 -1.33
N LYS A 114 15.64 -1.64 -1.76
CA LYS A 114 16.98 -1.39 -1.21
C LYS A 114 17.42 0.05 -1.44
N THR A 115 17.22 0.57 -2.65
CA THR A 115 17.56 1.95 -3.01
C THR A 115 16.77 2.97 -2.19
N LEU A 116 15.46 2.77 -2.06
CA LEU A 116 14.59 3.63 -1.24
C LEU A 116 14.98 3.60 0.23
N THR A 117 15.35 2.43 0.76
CA THR A 117 15.81 2.30 2.15
C THR A 117 17.10 3.10 2.39
N THR A 118 18.06 3.06 1.45
CA THR A 118 19.28 3.87 1.54
C THR A 118 19.02 5.37 1.39
N ALA A 119 18.10 5.77 0.49
CA ALA A 119 17.72 7.17 0.34
C ALA A 119 17.05 7.70 1.62
N LEU A 120 16.18 6.90 2.24
CA LEU A 120 15.49 7.24 3.49
C LEU A 120 16.49 7.42 4.65
N SER A 121 17.44 6.50 4.80
CA SER A 121 18.46 6.63 5.87
C SER A 121 19.35 7.86 5.68
N THR A 122 19.70 8.17 4.43
CA THR A 122 20.47 9.38 4.09
C THR A 122 19.68 10.65 4.41
N ALA A 123 18.41 10.72 3.98
CA ALA A 123 17.53 11.85 4.25
C ALA A 123 17.30 12.07 5.75
N LYS A 124 17.13 10.99 6.52
CA LYS A 124 17.01 11.04 7.98
C LYS A 124 18.26 11.64 8.63
N SER A 125 19.44 11.19 8.23
CA SER A 125 20.70 11.75 8.75
C SER A 125 20.87 13.23 8.42
N GLN A 126 20.51 13.65 7.20
CA GLN A 126 20.53 15.06 6.80
C GLN A 126 19.53 15.91 7.60
N ALA A 127 18.34 15.38 7.88
CA ALA A 127 17.33 16.07 8.68
C ALA A 127 17.80 16.27 10.14
N GLU A 128 18.42 15.25 10.74
CA GLU A 128 19.01 15.34 12.08
C GLU A 128 20.13 16.39 12.14
N GLN A 129 21.04 16.39 11.16
CA GLN A 129 22.11 17.39 11.08
C GLN A 129 21.56 18.81 10.88
N THR A 130 20.50 18.97 10.08
CA THR A 130 19.88 20.29 9.84
C THR A 130 19.19 20.80 11.09
N SER A 131 18.48 19.93 11.82
CA SER A 131 17.85 20.28 13.09
C SER A 131 18.88 20.73 14.14
N GLN A 132 20.02 20.04 14.23
CA GLN A 132 21.13 20.44 15.10
C GLN A 132 21.68 21.82 14.73
N LYS A 133 21.93 22.07 13.44
CA LYS A 133 22.40 23.38 12.95
C LYS A 133 21.40 24.50 13.21
N LEU A 134 20.10 24.23 13.07
CA LEU A 134 19.04 25.19 13.36
C LEU A 134 19.05 25.59 14.83
N ASN A 135 19.08 24.61 15.74
CA ASN A 135 19.16 24.87 17.18
C ASN A 135 20.44 25.67 17.55
N GLU A 136 21.58 25.36 16.93
CA GLU A 136 22.80 26.13 17.12
C GLU A 136 22.67 27.58 16.64
N LEU A 137 22.02 27.78 15.48
CA LEU A 137 21.80 29.10 14.89
C LEU A 137 20.86 29.93 15.76
N GLU A 138 19.74 29.37 16.20
CA GLU A 138 18.81 30.01 17.13
C GLU A 138 19.52 30.43 18.42
N ARG A 139 20.35 29.56 19.01
CA ARG A 139 21.16 29.90 20.18
C ARG A 139 22.15 31.05 19.92
N ARG A 140 22.79 31.08 18.75
CA ARG A 140 23.69 32.17 18.36
C ARG A 140 22.94 33.47 18.05
N HIS A 141 21.69 33.38 17.62
CA HIS A 141 20.87 34.53 17.26
C HIS A 141 20.12 35.15 18.45
N ALA A 142 19.86 34.38 19.52
CA ALA A 142 19.16 34.85 20.71
C ALA A 142 19.71 36.17 21.32
N PRO A 143 21.03 36.41 21.42
CA PRO A 143 21.55 37.70 21.90
C PRO A 143 21.23 38.89 20.98
N TYR A 144 21.18 38.65 19.66
CA TYR A 144 20.88 39.70 18.68
C TYR A 144 19.41 40.12 18.73
N GLN A 145 18.49 39.16 18.92
CA GLN A 145 17.06 39.48 19.12
C GLN A 145 16.83 40.36 20.34
N LYS A 146 17.54 40.09 21.45
CA LYS A 146 17.48 40.93 22.64
C LYS A 146 18.03 42.33 22.39
N LEU A 147 19.10 42.45 21.59
CA LEU A 147 19.72 43.72 21.25
C LEU A 147 18.83 44.55 20.31
N GLU A 148 18.18 43.89 19.34
CA GLU A 148 17.20 44.49 18.43
C GLU A 148 16.01 45.04 19.22
N LYS A 149 15.43 44.26 20.14
CA LYS A 149 14.36 44.75 21.02
C LYS A 149 14.79 45.96 21.85
N LEU A 150 15.99 45.92 22.44
CA LEU A 150 16.54 47.05 23.18
C LEU A 150 16.65 48.31 22.29
N TYR A 151 17.05 48.14 21.03
CA TYR A 151 17.17 49.22 20.06
C TYR A 151 15.80 49.83 19.68
N GLU A 152 14.81 48.99 19.42
CA GLU A 152 13.45 49.44 19.10
C GLU A 152 12.84 50.27 20.23
N VAL A 153 12.87 49.75 21.46
CA VAL A 153 12.31 50.44 22.63
C VAL A 153 13.05 51.74 22.90
N PHE A 154 14.38 51.76 22.72
CA PHE A 154 15.15 52.99 22.83
C PHE A 154 14.69 54.06 21.83
N LEU A 155 14.50 53.72 20.54
CA LEU A 155 14.08 54.68 19.52
C LEU A 155 12.74 55.34 19.84
N GLU A 156 11.82 54.61 20.48
CA GLU A 156 10.50 55.10 20.87
C GLU A 156 10.55 56.16 22.00
N VAL A 157 11.53 56.06 22.90
CA VAL A 157 11.62 56.93 24.10
C VAL A 157 12.78 57.91 24.08
N LYS A 158 13.59 57.90 23.01
CA LYS A 158 14.80 58.74 22.90
C LYS A 158 14.53 60.24 23.11
N ASP A 159 13.34 60.72 22.76
CA ASP A 159 12.96 62.13 22.89
C ASP A 159 12.58 62.53 24.34
N ARG A 160 12.35 61.55 25.22
CA ARG A 160 12.10 61.76 26.66
C ARG A 160 13.35 61.66 27.51
N LEU A 161 14.37 60.99 26.98
CA LEU A 161 15.68 60.86 27.60
C LEU A 161 16.38 62.22 27.53
N ASN A 162 16.12 63.08 28.53
CA ASN A 162 16.72 64.42 28.63
C ASN A 162 18.17 64.36 29.16
N PHE A 163 18.96 63.46 28.60
CA PHE A 163 20.39 63.46 28.77
C PHE A 163 20.98 64.32 27.66
N GLY A 164 21.93 65.21 27.96
CA GLY A 164 22.73 65.93 26.95
C GLY A 164 23.62 65.02 26.08
N PHE A 165 23.25 63.74 25.98
CA PHE A 165 23.87 62.65 25.26
C PHE A 165 23.39 62.56 23.81
N ALA A 166 22.08 62.75 23.58
CA ALA A 166 21.46 62.61 22.27
C ALA A 166 21.99 63.63 21.23
N GLU A 167 22.52 64.77 21.69
CA GLU A 167 23.14 65.79 20.83
C GLU A 167 24.54 65.37 20.32
N LYS A 168 25.19 64.36 20.92
CA LYS A 168 26.57 63.95 20.59
C LYS A 168 26.73 62.50 20.16
N THR A 169 25.85 61.59 20.57
CA THR A 169 25.92 60.18 20.15
C THR A 169 25.30 59.96 18.79
N HIS A 170 26.09 59.48 17.84
CA HIS A 170 25.66 59.29 16.45
C HIS A 170 25.05 57.88 16.23
N SER A 171 25.15 56.98 17.23
CA SER A 171 24.60 55.63 17.18
C SER A 171 24.04 55.18 18.54
N THR A 172 22.99 54.33 18.51
CA THR A 172 22.41 53.67 19.70
C THR A 172 23.46 52.85 20.47
N MET A 173 24.50 52.35 19.81
CA MET A 173 25.62 51.69 20.49
C MET A 173 26.36 52.65 21.42
N ASP A 174 26.55 53.92 21.03
CA ASP A 174 27.25 54.90 21.85
C ASP A 174 26.47 55.24 23.12
N LEU A 175 25.13 55.24 23.03
CA LEU A 175 24.27 55.41 24.20
C LEU A 175 24.35 54.21 25.14
N ILE A 176 24.22 52.98 24.61
CA ILE A 176 24.35 51.75 25.42
C ILE A 176 25.74 51.71 26.09
N VAL A 177 26.80 51.99 25.34
CA VAL A 177 28.18 52.05 25.86
C VAL A 177 28.32 53.10 26.95
N SER A 178 27.66 54.25 26.82
CA SER A 178 27.78 55.33 27.80
C SER A 178 26.98 55.08 29.07
N VAL A 179 25.77 54.51 28.93
CA VAL A 179 24.99 54.00 30.06
C VAL A 179 25.76 52.92 30.81
N LEU A 180 26.48 52.04 30.10
CA LEU A 180 27.33 51.02 30.72
C LEU A 180 28.65 51.57 31.29
N SER A 181 29.14 52.72 30.82
CA SER A 181 30.43 53.32 31.23
C SER A 181 30.35 54.03 32.57
N ASP A 182 29.24 54.69 32.88
CA ASP A 182 28.92 55.20 34.22
C ASP A 182 27.52 54.75 34.62
N SER A 183 27.42 53.43 34.81
CA SER A 183 26.19 52.74 35.19
C SER A 183 25.56 53.34 36.44
N LYS A 184 26.33 53.93 37.36
CA LYS A 184 25.77 54.55 38.56
C LYS A 184 24.95 55.78 38.21
N TYR A 185 25.56 56.74 37.50
CA TYR A 185 24.91 58.00 37.18
C TYR A 185 23.76 57.83 36.19
N TYR A 186 23.99 57.09 35.09
CA TYR A 186 23.01 56.98 34.01
C TYR A 186 21.82 56.10 34.37
N LEU A 187 22.04 55.01 35.11
CA LEU A 187 20.94 54.15 35.54
C LEU A 187 20.06 54.85 36.58
N GLU A 188 20.65 55.64 37.49
CA GLU A 188 19.91 56.41 38.50
C GLU A 188 19.04 57.47 37.84
N SER A 189 19.62 58.21 36.88
CA SER A 189 18.89 59.23 36.15
C SER A 189 17.80 58.63 35.25
N LEU A 190 18.07 57.50 34.59
CA LEU A 190 17.07 56.80 33.79
C LEU A 190 15.92 56.28 34.66
N TYR A 191 16.24 55.71 35.81
CA TYR A 191 15.26 55.25 36.79
C TYR A 191 14.37 56.41 37.27
N ASN A 192 14.97 57.52 37.68
CA ASN A 192 14.24 58.70 38.16
C ASN A 192 13.33 59.27 37.05
N LYS A 193 13.82 59.28 35.81
CA LYS A 193 13.05 59.75 34.66
C LYS A 193 11.89 58.80 34.32
N ALA A 194 12.13 57.49 34.30
CA ALA A 194 11.09 56.49 34.09
C ALA A 194 10.02 56.57 35.20
N SER A 195 10.42 56.71 36.46
CA SER A 195 9.52 56.91 37.61
C SER A 195 8.66 58.16 37.47
N GLN A 196 9.26 59.28 37.04
CA GLN A 196 8.56 60.53 36.78
C GLN A 196 7.54 60.41 35.63
N GLU A 197 7.95 59.84 34.50
CA GLU A 197 7.09 59.70 33.31
C GLU A 197 5.96 58.68 33.52
N LEU A 198 6.21 57.62 34.31
CA LEU A 198 5.16 56.70 34.73
C LEU A 198 4.07 57.38 35.56
N SER A 199 4.41 58.45 36.30
CA SER A 199 3.43 59.23 37.05
C SER A 199 2.52 60.07 36.14
N ASP A 200 2.90 60.28 34.86
CA ASP A 200 2.08 60.95 33.85
C ASP A 200 1.21 59.96 33.08
N LYS A 201 -0.05 59.81 33.53
CA LYS A 201 -1.05 58.90 32.95
C LYS A 201 -1.49 59.25 31.52
N ARG A 202 -0.97 60.32 30.92
CA ARG A 202 -1.35 60.79 29.56
C ARG A 202 -0.43 60.27 28.46
N SER A 203 0.63 59.52 28.79
CA SER A 203 1.66 59.06 27.85
C SER A 203 2.10 57.63 28.15
N ASP A 204 2.11 56.78 27.13
CA ASP A 204 2.65 55.41 27.17
C ASP A 204 4.18 55.36 27.29
N LYS A 205 4.85 56.49 27.05
CA LYS A 205 6.31 56.62 27.15
C LYS A 205 6.89 56.27 28.52
N GLY A 206 6.15 56.42 29.61
CA GLY A 206 6.58 55.94 30.94
C GLY A 206 6.75 54.42 30.97
N GLU A 207 5.85 53.68 30.32
CA GLU A 207 5.88 52.22 30.21
C GLU A 207 7.07 51.77 29.37
N LYS A 208 7.31 52.44 28.25
CA LYS A 208 8.44 52.18 27.36
C LYS A 208 9.78 52.53 27.99
N LEU A 209 9.84 53.56 28.84
CA LEU A 209 11.05 53.88 29.61
C LEU A 209 11.35 52.82 30.68
N ALA A 210 10.31 52.24 31.29
CA ALA A 210 10.46 51.11 32.20
C ALA A 210 10.93 49.85 31.47
N GLU A 211 10.38 49.57 30.29
CA GLU A 211 10.85 48.48 29.43
C GLU A 211 12.32 48.68 29.01
N LEU A 212 12.71 49.91 28.61
CA LEU A 212 14.10 50.24 28.29
C LEU A 212 15.02 50.03 29.49
N PHE A 213 14.62 50.51 30.67
CA PHE A 213 15.37 50.34 31.91
C PHE A 213 15.60 48.86 32.24
N ASP A 214 14.57 48.03 32.09
CA ASP A 214 14.63 46.61 32.35
C ASP A 214 15.54 45.87 31.36
N LEU A 215 15.42 46.18 30.07
CA LEU A 215 16.26 45.63 29.02
C LEU A 215 17.74 46.03 29.22
N LEU A 216 18.03 47.29 29.55
CA LEU A 216 19.39 47.76 29.83
C LEU A 216 20.00 47.07 31.05
N PHE A 217 19.20 46.83 32.09
CA PHE A 217 19.67 46.16 33.30
C PHE A 217 20.21 44.75 33.00
N GLU A 218 19.63 44.02 32.04
CA GLU A 218 20.16 42.70 31.62
C GLU A 218 21.59 42.75 31.08
N TYR A 219 22.05 43.89 30.56
CA TYR A 219 23.39 44.07 30.00
C TYR A 219 24.41 44.62 31.01
N ILE A 220 23.97 45.05 32.21
CA ILE A 220 24.86 45.52 33.27
C ILE A 220 25.52 44.32 33.94
N LYS A 221 26.84 44.19 33.77
CA LYS A 221 27.65 43.13 34.41
C LYS A 221 28.42 43.60 35.64
N ASP A 222 28.17 44.82 36.12
CA ASP A 222 28.82 45.35 37.31
C ASP A 222 28.23 44.72 38.58
N SER A 223 29.06 44.00 39.34
CA SER A 223 28.69 43.32 40.58
C SER A 223 28.19 44.23 41.70
N LYS A 224 28.40 45.55 41.58
CA LYS A 224 27.86 46.53 42.52
C LYS A 224 26.35 46.74 42.34
N PHE A 225 25.80 46.37 41.18
CA PHE A 225 24.38 46.43 40.88
C PHE A 225 23.73 45.10 41.22
N GLU A 226 22.79 45.13 42.16
CA GLU A 226 21.93 44.00 42.45
C GLU A 226 20.51 44.36 42.01
N ARG A 227 19.94 43.54 41.11
CA ARG A 227 18.53 43.66 40.75
C ARG A 227 17.71 43.29 41.97
N LEU A 228 16.73 44.11 42.30
CA LEU A 228 15.79 43.74 43.35
C LEU A 228 15.01 42.49 42.91
N LYS A 229 15.05 41.44 43.74
CA LYS A 229 14.24 40.23 43.56
C LYS A 229 12.79 40.54 43.87
N GLU A 230 11.87 39.80 43.23
CA GLU A 230 10.46 39.84 43.62
C GLU A 230 10.31 39.38 45.07
N PRO A 231 9.51 40.06 45.91
CA PRO A 231 9.25 39.59 47.27
C PRO A 231 8.70 38.16 47.27
N SER A 232 9.26 37.29 48.11
CA SER A 232 8.93 35.85 48.15
C SER A 232 7.57 35.53 48.79
N ALA A 233 6.92 36.50 49.43
CA ALA A 233 5.54 36.41 49.90
C ALA A 233 4.64 37.26 49.01
N TYR A 234 3.36 36.89 48.84
CA TYR A 234 2.35 37.71 48.15
C TYR A 234 2.15 39.01 48.93
N ASP A 235 3.01 40.00 48.70
CA ASP A 235 2.80 41.38 49.08
C ASP A 235 2.05 42.05 47.93
N HIS A 236 0.86 42.58 48.21
CA HIS A 236 0.03 43.30 47.25
C HIS A 236 0.74 44.56 46.73
N SER A 237 1.83 44.96 47.40
CA SER A 237 2.68 46.08 47.04
C SER A 237 3.71 45.77 45.96
N CYS A 238 3.90 44.54 45.46
CA CYS A 238 4.90 44.25 44.41
C CYS A 238 4.64 42.92 43.69
N LYS A 239 4.12 42.95 42.45
CA LYS A 239 4.03 41.77 41.58
C LYS A 239 4.37 42.04 40.11
N THR A 240 4.85 40.95 39.50
CA THR A 240 5.58 40.70 38.26
C THR A 240 5.04 41.39 37.00
N LEU A 241 5.94 41.66 36.04
CA LEU A 241 5.66 42.24 34.72
C LEU A 241 4.80 41.28 33.89
N TYR A 242 3.51 41.55 33.86
CA TYR A 242 2.63 41.24 32.73
C TYR A 242 1.69 42.44 32.60
N PRO A 243 1.32 42.88 31.38
CA PRO A 243 0.19 43.79 31.23
C PRO A 243 -1.04 43.08 31.82
N GLU A 244 -1.39 43.43 33.06
CA GLU A 244 -2.57 42.87 33.71
C GLU A 244 -3.78 43.60 33.12
N GLN A 245 -4.29 43.03 32.03
CA GLN A 245 -5.46 43.54 31.35
C GLN A 245 -6.71 43.34 32.23
N ASN A 246 -7.61 44.31 32.29
CA ASN A 246 -8.97 44.01 32.73
C ASN A 246 -9.61 42.99 31.76
N THR A 247 -10.77 42.44 32.12
CA THR A 247 -11.59 41.62 31.21
C THR A 247 -11.93 42.30 29.88
N SER A 248 -11.64 43.60 29.74
CA SER A 248 -11.80 44.43 28.54
C SER A 248 -10.47 44.82 27.86
N GLN A 249 -9.36 44.10 28.13
CA GLN A 249 -8.04 44.30 27.50
C GLN A 249 -7.34 45.66 27.79
N LYS A 250 -7.81 46.45 28.77
CA LYS A 250 -7.14 47.71 29.16
C LYS A 250 -6.06 47.46 30.22
N MET A 251 -4.89 48.10 30.05
CA MET A 251 -3.75 48.01 30.97
C MET A 251 -4.10 48.61 32.35
N ARG A 252 -3.98 47.81 33.42
CA ARG A 252 -4.35 48.24 34.78
C ARG A 252 -3.21 48.83 35.61
N ARG A 253 -1.96 48.35 35.48
CA ARG A 253 -0.83 48.73 36.35
C ARG A 253 0.52 48.56 35.65
N VAL A 254 1.51 49.40 36.00
CA VAL A 254 2.88 49.36 35.47
C VAL A 254 3.89 49.43 36.63
N VAL A 255 4.93 48.57 36.59
CA VAL A 255 5.92 48.43 37.67
C VAL A 255 7.32 48.65 37.13
N LEU A 256 8.02 49.66 37.66
CA LEU A 256 9.45 49.90 37.44
C LEU A 256 10.25 49.30 38.60
N ARG A 257 10.94 48.17 38.34
CA ARG A 257 11.75 47.51 39.36
C ARG A 257 12.98 48.35 39.68
N GLY A 258 13.30 48.46 40.96
CA GLY A 258 14.52 49.13 41.43
C GLY A 258 15.79 48.31 41.32
N TYR A 259 16.89 48.91 41.74
CA TYR A 259 18.20 48.29 41.89
C TYR A 259 18.93 48.80 43.14
N MET A 260 19.91 48.05 43.61
CA MET A 260 20.85 48.49 44.66
C MET A 260 22.22 48.75 44.04
N TYR A 261 22.86 49.86 44.39
CA TYR A 261 24.28 50.14 44.10
C TYR A 261 25.07 50.16 45.42
N ASP A 262 26.11 49.32 45.53
CA ASP A 262 26.98 49.23 46.72
C ASP A 262 26.17 49.07 48.03
N LYS A 263 25.05 48.35 47.95
CA LYS A 263 24.09 48.09 49.04
C LYS A 263 23.44 49.34 49.68
N LYS A 264 23.47 50.50 49.01
CA LYS A 264 23.09 51.80 49.60
C LYS A 264 21.83 52.47 49.04
N ILE A 265 21.24 51.98 47.96
CA ILE A 265 20.05 52.60 47.35
C ILE A 265 18.92 51.57 47.27
N ALA A 266 17.70 51.97 47.67
CA ALA A 266 16.49 51.14 47.64
C ALA A 266 15.27 51.98 47.24
N CYS A 267 14.81 51.88 45.98
CA CYS A 267 13.51 52.42 45.54
C CYS A 267 12.93 51.53 44.43
N TYR A 268 11.65 51.17 44.50
CA TYR A 268 10.84 50.64 43.39
C TYR A 268 9.66 51.60 43.17
N THR A 269 9.25 51.81 41.91
CA THR A 269 8.12 52.68 41.58
C THR A 269 7.00 51.83 41.02
N ILE A 270 5.82 51.97 41.60
CA ILE A 270 4.61 51.27 41.15
C ILE A 270 3.57 52.31 40.85
N VAL A 271 3.04 52.25 39.63
CA VAL A 271 1.97 53.12 39.20
C VAL A 271 0.75 52.28 38.88
N ASP A 272 -0.33 52.54 39.62
CA ASP A 272 -1.65 52.02 39.31
C ASP A 272 -2.29 52.90 38.22
N MET A 273 -2.59 52.31 37.06
CA MET A 273 -3.20 53.00 35.93
C MET A 273 -4.71 53.16 36.12
N GLY A 274 -5.29 52.51 37.13
CA GLY A 274 -6.72 52.54 37.42
C GLY A 274 -7.51 51.47 36.65
N SER A 275 -8.76 51.25 37.09
CA SER A 275 -9.71 50.32 36.46
C SER A 275 -10.33 50.87 35.17
#